data_AF-A0A9D8YCT6-F1
#
_entry.id   AF-A0A9D8YCT6-F1
#
_cell.length_a   1.000
_cell.length_b   1.000
_cell.length_c   1.000
_cell.angle_alpha   90.00
_cell.angle_beta   90.00
_cell.angle_gamma   90.00
#
_symmetry.space_group_name_H-M   'P 1'
#
loop_
_entity.id
_entity.type
_entity.pdbx_description
1 polymer ?
#
loop_
_entity_poly.entity_id
_entity_poly.type
_entity_poly.pdbx_seq_one_letter_code
_entity_poly.pdbx_strand_id
1 'polypeptide(L)'
;MKSSKKIISVLLLFACILSGIILAYTPSFVPNKITTGAELDSLIQLSLDEANLFNEHIRVYNIEMDSSFSRKVYRVRVPSTFSKTSFHLDLHERLYPMGFTSPTRVVFPERDMNIYVEHEGTIFRTIRMITDNSILNEE
;
A
#
# COMPACT_ATOMS: atom_id res chain seq x y z
N MET A 1 -9.18 -48.38 33.66
CA MET A 1 -8.51 -47.63 32.57
C MET A 1 -9.50 -46.96 31.59
N LYS A 2 -10.58 -46.33 32.09
CA LYS A 2 -11.70 -45.80 31.27
C LYS A 2 -11.92 -44.28 31.42
N SER A 3 -11.38 -43.65 32.48
CA SER A 3 -11.51 -42.20 32.70
C SER A 3 -10.53 -41.39 31.87
N SER A 4 -9.34 -41.91 31.55
CA SER A 4 -8.31 -41.21 30.77
C SER A 4 -8.78 -40.84 29.36
N LYS A 5 -9.56 -41.69 28.69
CA LYS A 5 -10.18 -41.36 27.38
C LYS A 5 -11.24 -40.25 27.49
N LYS A 6 -12.00 -40.23 28.59
CA LYS A 6 -12.99 -39.16 28.85
C LYS A 6 -12.30 -37.83 29.11
N ILE A 7 -11.21 -37.83 29.85
CA ILE A 7 -10.42 -36.62 30.15
C ILE A 7 -9.87 -36.00 28.86
N ILE A 8 -9.33 -36.82 27.95
CA ILE A 8 -8.82 -36.34 26.66
C ILE A 8 -9.93 -35.74 25.79
N SER A 9 -11.10 -36.39 25.70
CA SER A 9 -12.24 -35.83 24.96
C SER A 9 -12.73 -34.50 25.53
N VAL A 10 -12.77 -34.36 26.86
CA VAL A 10 -13.18 -33.10 27.50
C VAL A 10 -12.15 -31.99 27.23
N LEU A 11 -10.86 -32.32 27.30
CA LEU A 11 -9.78 -31.38 26.99
C LEU A 11 -9.86 -30.90 25.53
N LEU A 12 -10.10 -31.83 24.59
CA LEU A 12 -10.24 -31.51 23.17
C LEU A 12 -11.44 -30.59 22.94
N LEU A 13 -12.58 -30.88 23.58
CA LEU A 13 -13.79 -30.07 23.46
C LEU A 13 -13.56 -28.66 24.01
N PHE A 14 -12.84 -28.53 25.12
CA PHE A 14 -12.40 -27.23 25.64
C PHE A 14 -11.49 -26.50 24.66
N ALA A 15 -10.50 -27.16 24.07
CA ALA A 15 -9.61 -26.55 23.09
C ALA A 15 -10.38 -26.06 21.84
N CYS A 16 -11.33 -26.84 21.34
CA CYS A 16 -12.18 -26.44 20.21
C CYS A 16 -13.06 -25.23 20.54
N ILE A 17 -13.65 -25.20 21.74
CA ILE A 17 -14.43 -24.05 22.20
C ILE A 17 -13.54 -22.82 22.33
N LEU A 18 -12.35 -22.97 22.93
CA LEU A 18 -11.40 -21.86 23.08
C LEU A 18 -10.97 -21.30 21.73
N SER A 19 -10.64 -22.16 20.77
CA SER A 19 -10.31 -21.74 19.40
C SER A 19 -11.48 -21.05 18.70
N GLY A 20 -12.72 -21.54 18.90
CA GLY A 20 -13.92 -20.91 18.36
C GLY A 20 -14.17 -19.52 18.95
N ILE A 21 -13.97 -19.36 20.26
CA ILE A 21 -14.06 -18.05 20.95
C ILE A 21 -12.97 -17.12 20.43
N ILE A 22 -11.71 -17.57 20.36
CA ILE A 22 -10.62 -16.76 19.83
C ILE A 22 -10.97 -16.31 18.42
N LEU A 23 -11.42 -17.21 17.54
CA LEU A 23 -11.76 -16.85 16.16
C LEU A 23 -12.94 -15.87 16.07
N ALA A 24 -13.97 -16.02 16.90
CA ALA A 24 -15.13 -15.13 16.92
C ALA A 24 -14.84 -13.74 17.52
N TYR A 25 -13.88 -13.66 18.46
CA TYR A 25 -13.51 -12.42 19.16
C TYR A 25 -12.19 -11.82 18.69
N THR A 26 -11.47 -12.47 17.78
CA THR A 26 -10.29 -11.86 17.14
C THR A 26 -10.83 -10.68 16.34
N PRO A 27 -10.48 -9.43 16.72
CA PRO A 27 -10.90 -8.29 15.93
C PRO A 27 -10.38 -8.50 14.50
N SER A 28 -11.21 -8.21 13.51
CA SER A 28 -10.75 -8.11 12.12
C SER A 28 -9.49 -7.26 12.14
N PHE A 29 -8.37 -7.80 11.67
CA PHE A 29 -7.10 -7.09 11.61
C PHE A 29 -7.34 -5.78 10.86
N VAL A 30 -7.49 -4.67 11.61
CA VAL A 30 -7.46 -3.34 11.05
C VAL A 30 -5.98 -3.01 11.01
N PRO A 31 -5.31 -3.05 9.85
CA PRO A 31 -3.92 -2.66 9.78
C PRO A 31 -3.78 -1.30 10.45
N ASN A 32 -2.75 -1.16 11.30
CA ASN A 32 -2.47 0.06 12.04
C ASN A 32 -2.74 1.26 11.16
N LYS A 33 -3.65 2.15 11.61
CA LYS A 33 -3.85 3.44 10.93
C LYS A 33 -2.47 4.05 10.73
N ILE A 34 -2.16 4.49 9.51
CA ILE A 34 -0.99 5.33 9.28
C ILE A 34 -1.20 6.58 10.12
N THR A 35 -0.45 6.68 11.22
CA THR A 35 -0.52 7.79 12.16
C THR A 35 0.46 8.89 11.76
N THR A 36 1.47 8.57 10.96
CA THR A 36 2.52 9.52 10.56
C THR A 36 2.73 9.55 9.05
N GLY A 37 3.13 10.72 8.53
CA GLY A 37 3.53 10.84 7.13
C GLY A 37 4.74 9.95 6.76
N ALA A 38 5.56 9.55 7.72
CA ALA A 38 6.72 8.68 7.52
C ALA A 38 6.34 7.20 7.27
N GLU A 39 5.27 6.73 7.92
CA GLU A 39 4.70 5.40 7.66
C GLU A 39 4.14 5.32 6.24
N LEU A 40 3.46 6.38 5.79
CA LEU A 40 2.98 6.48 4.41
C LEU A 40 4.12 6.48 3.40
N ASP A 41 5.18 7.24 3.70
CA ASP A 41 6.36 7.31 2.84
C ASP A 41 7.05 5.94 2.73
N SER A 42 7.15 5.21 3.84
CA SER A 42 7.71 3.86 3.88
C SER A 42 6.87 2.87 3.07
N LEU A 43 5.54 2.95 3.15
CA LEU A 43 4.64 2.08 2.37
C LEU A 43 4.72 2.36 0.87
N ILE A 44 4.80 3.64 0.48
CA ILE A 44 5.00 4.02 -0.92
C ILE A 44 6.35 3.50 -1.41
N GLN A 45 7.41 3.70 -0.63
CA GLN A 45 8.75 3.21 -0.98
C GLN A 45 8.78 1.69 -1.13
N LEU A 46 8.21 0.95 -0.17
CA LEU A 46 8.12 -0.50 -0.23
C LEU A 46 7.37 -0.98 -1.48
N SER A 47 6.27 -0.31 -1.82
CA SER A 47 5.49 -0.65 -3.02
C SER A 47 6.27 -0.37 -4.32
N LEU A 48 7.12 0.66 -4.33
CA LEU A 48 8.01 0.96 -5.46
C LEU A 48 9.15 -0.08 -5.56
N ASP A 49 9.75 -0.43 -4.43
CA ASP A 49 10.84 -1.41 -4.35
C ASP A 49 10.36 -2.80 -4.82
N GLU A 50 9.17 -3.24 -4.38
CA GLU A 50 8.57 -4.50 -4.81
C GLU A 50 8.17 -4.51 -6.29
N ALA A 51 7.92 -3.34 -6.87
CA ALA A 51 7.73 -3.16 -8.30
C ALA A 51 9.07 -3.12 -9.09
N ASN A 52 10.21 -3.36 -8.41
CA ASN A 52 11.57 -3.25 -8.95
C ASN A 52 11.89 -1.86 -9.51
N LEU A 53 11.31 -0.81 -8.93
CA LEU A 53 11.59 0.58 -9.29
C LEU A 53 12.66 1.11 -8.35
N PHE A 54 13.93 1.00 -8.76
CA PHE A 54 15.06 1.42 -7.95
C PHE A 54 15.18 2.94 -7.82
N ASN A 55 15.88 3.38 -6.77
CA ASN A 55 16.06 4.79 -6.40
C ASN A 55 16.56 5.70 -7.53
N GLU A 56 17.30 5.17 -8.51
CA GLU A 56 17.81 5.94 -9.66
C GLU A 56 16.71 6.42 -10.63
N HIS A 57 15.55 5.74 -10.61
CA HIS A 57 14.38 6.13 -11.37
C HIS A 57 13.38 6.97 -10.56
N ILE A 58 13.64 7.14 -9.25
CA ILE A 58 12.76 7.84 -8.31
C ILE A 58 13.38 9.18 -7.93
N ARG A 59 12.62 10.27 -8.08
CA ARG A 59 12.96 11.59 -7.55
C ARG A 59 11.87 12.05 -6.60
N VAL A 60 12.25 12.30 -5.36
CA VAL A 60 11.34 12.80 -4.33
C VAL A 60 11.58 14.29 -4.10
N TYR A 61 10.52 15.09 -4.11
CA TYR A 61 10.58 16.51 -3.81
C TYR A 61 9.28 16.99 -3.19
N ASN A 62 9.32 18.13 -2.50
CA ASN A 62 8.13 18.76 -1.94
C ASN A 62 7.66 19.89 -2.85
N ILE A 63 6.34 20.05 -2.96
CA ILE A 63 5.69 21.19 -3.58
C ILE A 63 4.96 21.94 -2.46
N GLU A 64 5.29 23.22 -2.28
CA GLU A 64 4.53 24.12 -1.41
C GLU A 64 3.18 24.41 -2.05
N MET A 65 2.10 24.13 -1.32
CA MET A 65 0.74 24.44 -1.76
C MET A 65 0.28 25.75 -1.12
N ASP A 66 0.63 25.94 0.16
CA ASP A 66 0.46 27.17 0.92
C ASP A 66 1.57 27.29 1.99
N SER A 67 1.54 28.36 2.79
CA SER A 67 2.54 28.62 3.84
C SER A 67 2.55 27.59 4.99
N SER A 68 1.51 26.77 5.12
CA SER A 68 1.31 25.79 6.19
C SER A 68 1.32 24.35 5.70
N PHE A 69 1.25 24.11 4.39
CA PHE A 69 1.10 22.80 3.79
C PHE A 69 2.02 22.60 2.59
N SER A 70 2.90 21.61 2.73
CA SER A 70 3.73 21.08 1.64
C SER A 70 3.29 19.66 1.28
N ARG A 71 3.14 19.39 -0.01
CA ARG A 71 2.85 18.05 -0.53
C ARG A 71 4.13 17.39 -1.03
N LYS A 72 4.41 16.16 -0.59
CA LYS A 72 5.53 15.37 -1.11
C LYS A 72 5.13 14.65 -2.40
N VAL A 73 6.01 14.71 -3.39
CA VAL A 73 5.82 14.16 -4.72
C VAL A 73 6.93 13.18 -5.05
N TYR A 74 6.52 11.98 -5.48
CA TYR A 74 7.38 10.93 -6.01
C TYR A 74 7.28 10.96 -7.52
N ARG A 75 8.34 11.41 -8.20
CA ARG A 75 8.45 11.31 -9.65
C ARG A 75 9.18 10.02 -9.98
N VAL A 76 8.47 9.08 -10.59
CA VAL A 76 8.98 7.75 -10.89
C VAL A 76 8.99 7.57 -12.39
N ARG A 77 10.18 7.32 -12.96
CA ARG A 77 10.32 7.00 -14.37
C ARG A 77 10.17 5.49 -14.54
N VAL A 78 9.32 5.08 -15.46
CA VAL A 78 9.04 3.66 -15.71
C VAL A 78 9.06 3.38 -17.22
N PRO A 79 9.50 2.19 -17.65
CA PRO A 79 9.47 1.83 -19.07
C PRO A 79 8.03 1.76 -19.60
N SER A 80 7.86 1.83 -20.92
CA SER A 80 6.54 1.75 -21.57
C SER A 80 5.83 0.41 -21.37
N THR A 81 6.59 -0.65 -21.07
CA THR A 81 6.09 -1.99 -20.77
C THR A 81 5.57 -2.14 -19.33
N PHE A 82 5.91 -1.20 -18.44
CA PHE A 82 5.48 -1.25 -17.05
C PHE A 82 3.97 -0.98 -16.92
N SER A 83 3.25 -1.90 -16.27
CA SER A 83 1.82 -1.75 -16.02
C SER A 83 1.55 -0.79 -14.86
N LYS A 84 1.42 0.50 -15.16
CA LYS A 84 1.06 1.55 -14.19
C LYS A 84 -0.27 1.26 -13.49
N THR A 85 -1.22 0.68 -14.20
CA THR A 85 -2.54 0.31 -13.65
C THR A 85 -2.44 -0.83 -12.65
N SER A 86 -1.62 -1.85 -12.92
CA SER A 86 -1.42 -2.96 -11.96
C SER A 86 -0.75 -2.45 -10.69
N PHE A 87 0.32 -1.66 -10.83
CA PHE A 87 0.95 -1.01 -9.69
C PHE A 87 -0.05 -0.16 -8.88
N HIS A 88 -0.87 0.63 -9.58
CA HIS A 88 -1.86 1.48 -8.92
C HIS A 88 -2.89 0.66 -8.14
N LEU A 89 -3.35 -0.45 -8.69
CA LEU A 89 -4.27 -1.36 -8.02
C LEU A 89 -3.62 -1.93 -6.75
N ASP A 90 -2.41 -2.47 -6.85
CA ASP A 90 -1.70 -3.07 -5.70
C ASP A 90 -1.46 -2.02 -4.60
N LEU A 91 -1.08 -0.81 -4.98
CA LEU A 91 -0.93 0.31 -4.05
C LEU A 91 -2.26 0.70 -3.42
N HIS A 92 -3.36 0.74 -4.20
CA HIS A 92 -4.68 1.07 -3.70
C HIS A 92 -5.16 0.06 -2.65
N GLU A 93 -5.00 -1.23 -2.92
CA GLU A 93 -5.40 -2.30 -2.00
C GLU A 93 -4.67 -2.23 -0.66
N ARG A 94 -3.42 -1.73 -0.65
CA ARG A 94 -2.66 -1.49 0.58
C ARG A 94 -3.15 -0.26 1.32
N LEU A 95 -3.42 0.83 0.59
CA LEU A 95 -3.82 2.12 1.14
C LEU A 95 -5.25 2.12 1.71
N TYR A 96 -6.16 1.41 1.04
CA TYR A 96 -7.60 1.45 1.32
C TYR A 96 -7.98 1.00 2.74
N PRO A 97 -7.45 -0.11 3.29
CA PRO A 97 -7.70 -0.52 4.67
C PRO A 97 -7.28 0.50 5.73
N MET A 98 -6.34 1.40 5.39
CA MET A 98 -5.85 2.44 6.29
C MET A 98 -6.63 3.76 6.13
N GLY A 99 -7.69 3.76 5.32
CA GLY A 99 -8.56 4.91 5.09
C GLY A 99 -8.09 5.86 3.99
N PHE A 100 -7.05 5.50 3.23
CA PHE A 100 -6.57 6.31 2.11
C PHE A 100 -7.24 5.88 0.81
N THR A 101 -7.63 6.84 -0.01
CA THR A 101 -8.01 6.60 -1.41
C THR A 101 -6.85 6.98 -2.32
N SER A 102 -6.83 6.42 -3.52
CA SER A 102 -5.78 6.71 -4.51
C SER A 102 -6.36 7.10 -5.88
N PRO A 103 -7.15 8.19 -5.98
CA PRO A 103 -7.63 8.65 -7.28
C PRO A 103 -6.47 8.93 -8.22
N THR A 104 -6.71 8.73 -9.52
CA THR A 104 -5.68 8.77 -10.55
C THR A 104 -6.12 9.62 -11.72
N ARG A 105 -5.14 10.30 -12.34
CA ARG A 105 -5.29 11.02 -13.59
C ARG A 105 -4.27 10.52 -14.59
N VAL A 106 -4.76 9.97 -15.70
CA VAL A 106 -3.94 9.60 -16.86
C VAL A 106 -3.79 10.81 -17.78
N VAL A 107 -2.55 11.08 -18.18
CA VAL A 107 -2.21 12.13 -19.14
C VAL A 107 -1.85 11.48 -20.48
N PHE A 108 -2.55 11.90 -21.52
CA PHE A 108 -2.33 11.46 -22.90
C PHE A 108 -1.61 12.57 -23.68
N PRO A 109 -0.80 12.22 -24.71
CA PRO A 109 -0.59 10.89 -25.29
C PRO A 109 0.47 10.00 -24.61
N GLU A 110 1.29 10.55 -23.72
CA GLU A 110 2.47 9.88 -23.15
C GLU A 110 2.13 8.72 -22.18
N ARG A 111 0.84 8.57 -21.84
CA ARG A 111 0.29 7.58 -20.90
C ARG A 111 0.86 7.73 -19.50
N ASP A 112 1.30 8.92 -19.13
CA ASP A 112 1.73 9.23 -17.78
C ASP A 112 0.55 9.07 -16.80
N MET A 113 0.83 8.62 -15.59
CA MET A 113 -0.20 8.41 -14.56
C MET A 113 0.18 9.15 -13.30
N ASN A 114 -0.70 10.05 -12.85
CA ASN A 114 -0.57 10.71 -11.56
C ASN A 114 -1.53 10.04 -10.59
N ILE A 115 -0.98 9.43 -9.54
CA ILE A 115 -1.73 8.80 -8.45
C ILE A 115 -1.68 9.77 -7.27
N TYR A 116 -2.83 10.16 -6.74
CA TYR A 116 -2.95 11.05 -5.59
C TYR A 116 -3.29 10.21 -4.38
N VAL A 117 -2.48 10.25 -3.32
CA VAL A 117 -2.83 9.59 -2.06
C VAL A 117 -3.61 10.59 -1.21
N GLU A 118 -4.89 10.30 -1.04
CA GLU A 118 -5.87 11.18 -0.44
C GLU A 118 -6.44 10.56 0.83
N HIS A 119 -6.68 11.39 1.84
CA HIS A 119 -7.45 11.03 3.01
C HIS A 119 -8.39 12.19 3.36
N GLU A 120 -9.68 11.90 3.50
CA GLU A 120 -10.73 12.88 3.83
C GLU A 120 -10.69 14.15 2.95
N GLY A 121 -10.49 14.01 1.62
CA GLY A 121 -10.45 15.13 0.68
C GLY A 121 -9.08 15.85 0.60
N THR A 122 -8.11 15.47 1.43
CA THR A 122 -6.78 16.09 1.44
C THR A 122 -5.75 15.18 0.80
N ILE A 123 -5.03 15.69 -0.21
CA ILE A 123 -3.97 14.94 -0.90
C ILE A 123 -2.64 15.14 -0.18
N PHE A 124 -2.17 14.09 0.49
CA PHE A 124 -0.92 14.08 1.25
C PHE A 124 0.30 13.79 0.37
N ARG A 125 0.14 12.90 -0.61
CA ARG A 125 1.23 12.49 -1.51
C ARG A 125 0.76 12.44 -2.95
N THR A 126 1.69 12.61 -3.87
CA THR A 126 1.44 12.38 -5.29
C THR A 126 2.55 11.53 -5.88
N ILE A 127 2.18 10.46 -6.56
CA ILE A 127 3.10 9.59 -7.30
C ILE A 127 2.87 9.87 -8.79
N ARG A 128 3.87 10.44 -9.44
CA ARG A 128 3.86 10.79 -10.86
C ARG A 128 4.67 9.74 -11.61
N MET A 129 3.98 8.81 -12.24
CA MET A 129 4.58 7.77 -13.08
C MET A 129 4.73 8.30 -14.50
N ILE A 130 5.97 8.51 -14.91
CA ILE A 130 6.31 9.07 -16.22
C ILE A 130 6.84 7.94 -17.08
N THR A 131 6.27 7.81 -18.28
CA THR A 131 6.79 6.85 -19.27
C THR A 131 8.11 7.37 -19.81
N ASP A 132 9.16 6.58 -19.65
CA ASP A 132 10.49 6.88 -20.19
C ASP A 132 10.95 5.72 -21.09
N ASN A 133 10.95 5.95 -22.40
CA ASN A 133 11.31 4.93 -23.38
C ASN A 133 12.82 4.65 -23.42
N SER A 134 13.66 5.49 -22.80
CA SER A 134 15.11 5.26 -22.79
C SER A 134 15.55 4.16 -21.82
N ILE A 135 14.67 3.76 -20.89
CA ILE A 135 14.96 2.74 -19.85
C ILE A 135 15.01 1.32 -20.46
N LEU A 136 14.53 1.12 -21.68
CA LEU A 136 14.53 -0.18 -22.36
C LEU A 136 15.89 -0.61 -22.95
N ASN A 137 16.95 0.19 -22.81
CA ASN A 137 18.23 -0.02 -23.49
C ASN A 137 19.39 -0.45 -22.58
N GLU A 138 19.11 -0.85 -21.34
CA GLU A 138 20.11 -1.38 -20.40
C GLU A 138 19.83 -2.87 -20.16
N GLU A 139 20.18 -3.70 -21.14
CA GLU A 139 20.39 -5.16 -20.99
C GLU A 139 21.88 -5.49 -21.15
#